data_AF-A0A443RV96-F1
#
_entry.id   AF-A0A443RV96-F1
#
_cell.length_a   1.000
_cell.length_b   1.000
_cell.length_c   1.000
_cell.angle_alpha   90.00
_cell.angle_beta   90.00
_cell.angle_gamma   90.00
#
_symmetry.space_group_name_H-M   'P 1'
#
loop_
_entity.id
_entity.type
_entity.pdbx_description
1 polymer ?
#
loop_
_entity_poly.entity_id
_entity_poly.type
_entity_poly.pdbx_seq_one_letter_code
_entity_poly.pdbx_strand_id
1 'polypeptide(L)'
;YSLITKNVDLIYVFMSLTSIAYSGQYVLLLDFVVEVTYPYNEGTITNIANCISMIPSLAVCPLLSKLIDSSNLIAENIVLIALSLLILVISLFVKNDLRRQKVNIEYLPLLRRN
;
A
#
# COMPACT_ATOMS: atom_id res chain seq x y z
N TYR A 1 -14.99 -15.50 -31.45
CA TYR A 1 -15.60 -15.31 -30.11
C TYR A 1 -14.85 -15.99 -28.97
N SER A 2 -14.33 -17.22 -29.11
CA SER A 2 -13.66 -17.94 -27.99
C SER A 2 -12.31 -17.36 -27.50
N LEU A 3 -11.51 -16.71 -28.35
CA LEU A 3 -10.20 -16.16 -27.96
C LEU A 3 -10.31 -14.86 -27.13
N ILE A 4 -11.36 -14.06 -27.37
CA ILE A 4 -11.58 -12.80 -26.65
C ILE A 4 -12.04 -13.09 -25.22
N THR A 5 -12.94 -14.06 -25.02
CA THR A 5 -13.43 -14.44 -23.68
C THR A 5 -12.34 -15.06 -22.81
N LYS A 6 -11.43 -15.85 -23.38
CA LYS A 6 -10.31 -16.46 -22.64
C LYS A 6 -9.33 -15.43 -22.04
N ASN A 7 -9.14 -14.30 -22.72
CA ASN A 7 -8.32 -13.20 -22.22
C ASN A 7 -9.04 -12.38 -21.14
N VAL A 8 -10.37 -12.27 -21.22
CA VAL A 8 -11.19 -11.58 -20.22
C VAL A 8 -11.13 -12.30 -18.87
N ASP A 9 -11.16 -13.64 -18.88
CA ASP A 9 -10.99 -14.44 -17.65
C ASP A 9 -9.66 -14.15 -16.96
N LEU A 10 -8.57 -14.02 -17.73
CA LEU A 10 -7.25 -13.66 -17.21
C LEU A 10 -7.22 -12.26 -16.58
N ILE A 11 -7.92 -11.29 -17.19
CA ILE A 11 -8.04 -9.93 -16.66
C ILE A 11 -8.78 -9.96 -15.31
N TYR A 12 -9.86 -10.73 -15.18
CA TYR A 12 -10.58 -10.85 -13.91
C TYR A 12 -9.73 -11.48 -12.81
N VAL A 13 -8.96 -12.53 -13.13
CA VAL A 13 -8.02 -13.13 -12.18
C VAL A 13 -6.97 -12.10 -11.76
N PHE A 14 -6.39 -11.36 -12.71
CA PHE A 14 -5.40 -10.33 -12.43
C PHE A 14 -5.96 -9.21 -11.53
N MET A 15 -7.17 -8.72 -11.82
CA MET A 15 -7.85 -7.72 -10.99
C MET A 15 -8.06 -8.24 -9.57
N SER A 16 -8.56 -9.47 -9.41
CA SER A 16 -8.83 -10.06 -8.10
C SER A 16 -7.55 -10.19 -7.25
N LEU A 17 -6.46 -10.66 -7.84
CA LEU A 17 -5.19 -10.82 -7.15
C LEU A 17 -4.61 -9.48 -6.72
N THR A 18 -4.70 -8.47 -7.59
CA THR A 18 -4.24 -7.11 -7.31
C THR A 18 -5.04 -6.48 -6.18
N SER A 19 -6.36 -6.66 -6.14
CA SER A 19 -7.22 -6.14 -5.05
C SER A 19 -6.93 -6.81 -3.71
N ILE A 20 -6.67 -8.12 -3.69
CA ILE A 20 -6.28 -8.83 -2.47
C ILE A 20 -4.94 -8.29 -1.94
N ALA A 21 -3.95 -8.11 -2.82
CA ALA A 21 -2.66 -7.55 -2.45
C ALA A 21 -2.77 -6.12 -1.90
N TYR A 22 -3.53 -5.24 -2.58
CA TYR A 22 -3.72 -3.85 -2.16
C TYR A 22 -4.41 -3.73 -0.80
N SER A 23 -5.50 -4.50 -0.58
CA SER A 23 -6.21 -4.49 0.71
C SER A 23 -5.33 -4.98 1.86
N GLY A 24 -4.55 -6.04 1.65
CA GLY A 24 -3.60 -6.54 2.64
C GLY A 24 -2.51 -5.50 2.98
N GLN A 25 -1.91 -4.88 1.97
CA GLN A 25 -0.90 -3.83 2.16
C GLN A 25 -1.46 -2.62 2.91
N TYR A 26 -2.69 -2.20 2.58
CA TYR A 26 -3.34 -1.06 3.21
C TYR A 26 -3.59 -1.29 4.70
N VAL A 27 -4.11 -2.46 5.09
CA VAL A 27 -4.33 -2.79 6.52
C VAL A 27 -3.02 -2.82 7.29
N LEU A 28 -1.98 -3.47 6.74
CA LEU A 28 -0.66 -3.52 7.38
C LEU A 28 -0.05 -2.13 7.59
N LEU A 29 -0.16 -1.25 6.58
CA LEU A 29 0.34 0.13 6.67
C LEU A 29 -0.37 0.93 7.77
N LEU A 30 -1.69 0.78 7.91
CA LEU A 30 -2.43 1.45 8.96
C LEU A 30 -2.01 0.97 10.35
N ASP A 31 -1.83 -0.34 10.53
CA ASP A 31 -1.34 -0.91 11.79
C ASP A 31 0.03 -0.33 12.18
N PHE A 32 0.95 -0.21 11.22
CA PHE A 32 2.26 0.42 11.49
C PHE A 32 2.15 1.90 11.84
N VAL A 33 1.33 2.66 11.12
CA VAL A 33 1.15 4.09 11.37
C VAL A 33 0.53 4.31 12.75
N VAL A 34 -0.47 3.53 13.13
CA VAL A 34 -1.07 3.57 14.47
C VAL A 34 -0.03 3.21 15.54
N GLU A 35 0.79 2.18 15.31
CA GLU A 35 1.82 1.74 16.26
C GLU A 35 2.90 2.82 16.49
N VAL A 36 3.38 3.47 15.42
CA VAL A 36 4.39 4.53 15.51
C VAL A 36 3.85 5.80 16.18
N THR A 37 2.54 6.03 16.07
CA THR A 37 1.88 7.27 16.52
C THR A 37 1.15 7.08 17.86
N TYR A 38 1.49 6.05 18.65
CA TYR A 38 0.94 5.92 20.00
C TYR A 38 1.46 7.04 20.94
N PRO A 39 0.61 7.69 21.78
CA PRO A 39 -0.75 7.35 22.20
C PRO A 39 -1.87 8.22 21.56
N TYR A 40 -1.77 8.59 20.29
CA TYR A 40 -2.82 9.39 19.63
C TYR A 40 -4.04 8.53 19.22
N ASN A 41 -5.21 9.16 19.10
CA ASN A 41 -6.46 8.50 18.73
C ASN A 41 -6.38 7.89 17.31
N GLU A 42 -6.64 6.59 17.20
CA GLU A 42 -6.55 5.80 15.96
C GLU A 42 -7.42 6.37 14.83
N GLY A 43 -8.63 6.85 15.17
CA GLY A 43 -9.54 7.44 14.17
C GLY A 43 -9.02 8.76 13.56
N THR A 44 -8.26 9.54 14.32
CA THR A 44 -7.66 10.78 13.80
C THR A 44 -6.44 10.48 12.93
N ILE A 45 -5.60 9.52 13.34
CA ILE A 45 -4.39 9.13 12.62
C ILE A 45 -4.73 8.52 11.26
N THR A 46 -5.69 7.60 11.20
CA THR A 46 -6.11 6.94 9.95
C THR A 46 -6.65 7.95 8.94
N ASN A 47 -7.45 8.93 9.39
CA ASN A 47 -7.94 10.01 8.54
C ASN A 47 -6.81 10.91 8.03
N ILE A 48 -5.85 11.27 8.88
CA ILE A 48 -4.67 12.07 8.48
C ILE A 48 -3.81 11.29 7.46
N ALA A 49 -3.56 10.01 7.71
CA ALA A 49 -2.80 9.14 6.80
C ALA A 49 -3.47 9.06 5.42
N ASN A 50 -4.80 8.89 5.39
CA ASN A 50 -5.56 8.90 4.14
C ASN A 50 -5.46 10.25 3.42
N CYS A 51 -5.63 11.37 4.12
CA CYS A 51 -5.48 12.70 3.53
C CYS A 51 -4.08 12.91 2.92
N ILE A 52 -3.02 12.48 3.62
CA ILE A 52 -1.64 12.62 3.14
C ILE A 52 -1.40 11.74 1.90
N SER A 53 -1.93 10.51 1.86
CA SER A 53 -1.79 9.60 0.72
C SER A 53 -2.47 10.12 -0.57
N MET A 54 -3.51 10.95 -0.44
CA MET A 54 -4.27 11.46 -1.57
C MET A 54 -3.50 12.52 -2.38
N ILE A 55 -2.65 13.32 -1.72
CA ILE A 55 -1.88 14.41 -2.32
C ILE A 55 -0.95 13.92 -3.45
N PRO A 56 -0.07 12.92 -3.24
CA PRO A 56 0.77 12.40 -4.33
C PRO A 56 -0.06 11.68 -5.39
N SER A 57 -1.15 11.02 -5.01
CA SER A 57 -2.06 10.36 -5.96
C SER A 57 -2.67 11.36 -6.94
N LEU A 58 -3.07 12.54 -6.45
CA LEU A 58 -3.60 13.62 -7.29
C LEU A 58 -2.55 14.14 -8.29
N ALA A 59 -1.28 14.20 -7.89
CA ALA A 59 -0.19 14.66 -8.76
C ALA A 59 0.18 13.64 -9.85
N VAL A 60 0.11 12.34 -9.54
CA VAL A 60 0.48 11.26 -10.47
C VAL A 60 -0.65 10.94 -11.46
N CYS A 61 -1.91 11.16 -11.08
CA CYS A 61 -3.07 10.88 -11.93
C CYS A 61 -3.02 11.50 -13.36
N PRO A 62 -2.71 12.81 -13.55
CA PRO A 62 -2.60 13.38 -14.89
C PRO A 62 -1.42 12.83 -15.71
N LEU A 63 -0.34 12.38 -15.04
CA LEU A 63 0.80 11.75 -15.73
C LEU A 63 0.39 10.39 -16.32
N LEU A 64 -0.32 9.58 -15.55
CA LEU A 64 -0.85 8.30 -16.01
C LEU A 64 -1.89 8.48 -17.13
N SER A 65 -2.77 9.47 -17.00
CA SER A 65 -3.80 9.73 -18.02
C SER A 65 -3.18 10.11 -19.37
N LYS A 66 -2.15 10.95 -19.39
CA LYS A 66 -1.41 11.28 -20.63
C LYS A 66 -0.67 10.09 -21.22
N LEU A 67 -0.20 9.18 -20.37
CA LEU A 67 0.46 7.97 -20.81
C LEU A 67 -0.51 7.05 -21.55
N ILE A 68 -1.74 6.92 -21.05
CA ILE A 68 -2.78 6.09 -21.68
C ILE A 68 -3.21 6.66 -23.05
N ASP A 69 -3.31 7.99 -23.17
CA ASP A 69 -3.75 8.62 -24.43
C ASP A 69 -2.73 8.53 -25.57
N SER A 70 -1.44 8.29 -25.27
CA SER A 70 -0.35 8.35 -26.24
C SER A 70 0.35 7.02 -26.53
N SER A 71 0.00 5.96 -25.78
CA SER A 71 0.75 4.70 -25.77
C SER A 71 0.01 3.55 -26.42
N ASN A 72 0.75 2.60 -26.98
CA ASN A 72 0.22 1.27 -27.22
C ASN A 72 0.03 0.55 -25.86
N LEU A 73 -1.05 -0.23 -25.70
CA LEU A 73 -1.40 -1.01 -24.48
C LEU A 73 -0.22 -1.76 -23.82
N ILE A 74 0.76 -2.19 -24.61
CA ILE A 74 1.95 -2.90 -24.13
C ILE A 74 2.88 -1.97 -23.33
N ALA A 75 3.04 -0.72 -23.77
CA ALA A 75 3.88 0.26 -23.09
C ALA A 75 3.27 0.69 -21.74
N GLU A 76 1.94 0.81 -21.67
CA GLU A 76 1.23 1.09 -20.41
C GLU A 76 1.46 0.00 -19.37
N ASN A 77 1.34 -1.28 -19.77
CA ASN A 77 1.58 -2.40 -18.87
C ASN A 77 3.02 -2.44 -18.33
N ILE A 78 4.02 -2.11 -19.16
CA ILE A 78 5.42 -2.05 -18.73
C ILE A 78 5.63 -0.93 -17.71
N VAL A 79 5.03 0.24 -17.93
CA VAL A 79 5.13 1.36 -16.98
C VAL A 79 4.42 1.05 -15.67
N LEU A 80 3.24 0.42 -15.71
CA LEU A 80 2.52 -0.02 -14.51
C LEU A 80 3.33 -1.04 -13.70
N ILE A 81 3.99 -1.99 -14.36
CA ILE A 81 4.88 -2.95 -13.68
C ILE A 81 6.09 -2.24 -13.06
N ALA A 82 6.72 -1.30 -13.77
CA ALA A 82 7.85 -0.53 -13.25
C ALA A 82 7.46 0.31 -12.03
N LEU A 83 6.31 0.98 -12.07
CA LEU A 83 5.78 1.76 -10.96
C LEU A 83 5.44 0.86 -9.76
N SER A 84 4.83 -0.31 -10.01
CA SER A 84 4.50 -1.29 -8.97
C SER A 84 5.76 -1.87 -8.31
N LEU A 85 6.81 -2.13 -9.09
CA LEU A 85 8.11 -2.55 -8.56
C LEU A 85 8.75 -1.47 -7.69
N LEU A 86 8.66 -0.20 -8.10
CA LEU A 86 9.17 0.92 -7.31
C LEU A 86 8.44 1.00 -5.96
N ILE A 87 7.12 0.86 -5.95
CA ILE A 87 6.30 0.82 -4.72
C ILE A 87 6.70 -0.37 -3.85
N LEU A 88 6.91 -1.55 -4.44
CA LEU A 88 7.34 -2.75 -3.72
C LEU A 88 8.72 -2.56 -3.08
N VAL A 89 9.68 -1.97 -3.80
CA VAL A 89 11.02 -1.66 -3.25
C VAL A 89 10.92 -0.68 -2.09
N ILE A 90 10.13 0.40 -2.22
CA ILE A 90 9.90 1.34 -1.11
C ILE A 90 9.26 0.61 0.08
N SER A 91 8.27 -0.26 -0.17
CA SER A 91 7.60 -1.03 0.87
C SER A 91 8.54 -1.99 1.60
N LEU A 92 9.55 -2.55 0.93
CA LEU A 92 10.58 -3.38 1.57
C LEU A 92 11.53 -2.58 2.47
N PHE A 93 11.72 -1.30 2.16
CA PHE A 93 12.51 -0.37 2.97
C PHE A 93 11.72 0.22 4.16
N VAL A 94 10.39 0.11 4.17
CA VAL A 94 9.57 0.41 5.36
C VAL A 94 9.90 -0.63 6.42
N LYS A 95 10.89 -0.29 7.25
CA LYS A 95 11.37 -1.13 8.32
C LYS A 95 10.27 -1.24 9.37
N ASN A 96 9.97 -2.48 9.77
CA ASN A 96 9.20 -2.85 10.95
C ASN A 96 9.91 -2.34 12.23
N ASP A 97 10.02 -1.03 12.44
CA ASP A 97 10.42 -0.50 13.73
C ASP A 97 9.24 -0.68 14.70
N LEU A 98 9.09 -1.94 15.16
CA LEU A 98 8.19 -2.40 16.20
C LEU A 98 8.61 -1.77 17.54
N ARG A 99 8.44 -0.45 17.67
CA ARG A 99 8.69 0.31 18.89
C ARG A 99 7.83 -0.23 20.04
N ARG A 100 6.66 -0.83 19.75
CA ARG A 100 5.77 -1.41 20.75
C ARG A 100 6.32 -2.70 21.38
N GLN A 101 7.10 -3.51 20.64
CA GLN A 101 7.81 -4.65 21.22
C GLN A 101 8.92 -4.19 22.18
N LYS A 102 9.72 -3.18 21.78
CA LYS A 102 10.78 -2.64 22.66
C LYS A 102 10.20 -2.06 23.95
N VAL A 103 9.17 -1.22 23.83
CA VAL A 103 8.46 -0.63 24.98
C VAL A 103 7.88 -1.72 25.86
N ASN A 104 7.11 -2.68 25.32
CA ASN A 104 6.51 -3.72 26.16
C ASN A 104 7.56 -4.60 26.86
N ILE A 105 8.68 -4.93 26.19
CA ILE A 105 9.82 -5.66 26.79
C ILE A 105 10.49 -4.85 27.90
N GLU A 106 10.54 -3.52 27.77
CA GLU A 106 11.16 -2.61 28.74
C GLU A 106 10.29 -2.34 29.97
N TYR A 107 8.96 -2.29 29.82
CA TYR A 107 8.02 -2.06 30.93
C TYR A 107 7.54 -3.35 31.64
N LEU A 108 7.55 -4.52 30.96
CA LEU A 108 7.22 -5.82 31.56
C LEU A 108 8.00 -6.18 32.84
N PRO A 109 9.33 -5.93 32.96
CA PRO A 109 10.06 -6.22 34.19
C PRO A 109 9.74 -5.24 35.32
N LEU A 110 9.16 -4.06 35.05
CA LEU A 110 8.78 -3.08 36.06
C LEU A 110 7.41 -3.38 36.68
N LEU A 111 6.47 -3.90 35.88
CA LEU A 111 5.15 -4.35 36.37
C LEU A 111 5.20 -5.68 37.14
N ARG A 112 6.25 -6.48 36.95
CA ARG A 112 6.46 -7.74 37.69
C ARG A 112 7.12 -7.54 39.07
N ARG A 113 7.55 -6.31 39.38
CA ARG A 113 8.34 -5.98 40.58
C ARG A 113 7.55 -5.23 41.65
N ASN A 114 6.29 -4.88 41.38
CA ASN A 114 5.29 -4.42 42.35
C ASN A 114 4.24 -5.50 42.57
#